data_AF-A0A496RCM9-F1
#
_entry.id   AF-A0A496RCM9-F1
#
_cell.length_a   1.000
_cell.length_b   1.000
_cell.length_c   1.000
_cell.angle_alpha   90.00
_cell.angle_beta   90.00
_cell.angle_gamma   90.00
#
_symmetry.space_group_name_H-M   'P 1'
#
loop_
_entity.id
_entity.type
_entity.pdbx_description
1 polymer ?
#
loop_
_entity_poly.entity_id
_entity_poly.type
_entity_poly.pdbx_seq_one_letter_code
_entity_poly.pdbx_strand_id
1 'polypeptide(L)'
;MNNEEEKATLFISRLLSNPSLNYLSPLQKEDQIVSFLELNSEQLYATLSSPAFFPGKPWPEIISILETRLRSVINSMVDEGLKRFLFEKIDFSFLSGYGKSPGQSEMLIKSMYTFILKSLKTFDGRKDFGGSYNALLCKLPSRYINAVFGAQSYIHFELTKVQRLKMSKEEITNMIRATLLLRPVVHIYSESVHDRSTGLITKQYSDKVKASIKKDLPLVPEVLLSSAVDSNLSFEKYKFIPTTGRLTSIFNNMARTIRPNMKIDRGASSPEKSWLSVGRRNYKYYGWDIKMLDELYRFSLENGW
;
A
#
# COMPACT_ATOMS: atom_id res chain seq x y z
N MET A 1 -32.82 -2.07 10.37
CA MET A 1 -31.48 -2.52 10.81
C MET A 1 -31.67 -3.25 12.13
N ASN A 2 -30.86 -4.27 12.40
CA ASN A 2 -30.93 -4.97 13.69
C ASN A 2 -30.41 -4.01 14.80
N ASN A 3 -31.01 -4.02 15.99
CA ASN A 3 -30.62 -3.17 17.13
C ASN A 3 -29.10 -3.29 17.44
N GLU A 4 -28.53 -4.48 17.24
CA GLU A 4 -27.10 -4.74 17.41
C GLU A 4 -26.21 -4.00 16.38
N GLU A 5 -26.67 -3.88 15.13
CA GLU A 5 -25.93 -3.17 14.08
C GLU A 5 -25.88 -1.67 14.34
N GLU A 6 -26.97 -1.10 14.86
CA GLU A 6 -27.04 0.32 15.24
C GLU A 6 -26.09 0.62 16.39
N LYS A 7 -26.06 -0.25 17.41
CA LYS A 7 -25.12 -0.14 18.55
C LYS A 7 -23.67 -0.26 18.09
N ALA A 8 -23.35 -1.25 17.25
CA ALA A 8 -22.03 -1.40 16.67
C ALA A 8 -21.63 -0.16 15.85
N THR A 9 -22.56 0.37 15.06
CA THR A 9 -22.33 1.60 14.27
C THR A 9 -21.98 2.78 15.14
N LEU A 10 -22.75 3.00 16.20
CA LEU A 10 -22.53 4.11 17.12
C LEU A 10 -21.21 3.97 17.87
N PHE A 11 -20.85 2.75 18.31
CA PHE A 11 -19.58 2.48 18.97
C PHE A 11 -18.38 2.73 18.03
N ILE A 12 -18.40 2.17 16.82
CA ILE A 12 -17.33 2.36 15.82
C ILE A 12 -17.22 3.83 15.39
N SER A 13 -18.33 4.52 15.20
CA SER A 13 -18.33 5.95 14.87
C SER A 13 -17.64 6.79 15.96
N ARG A 14 -17.91 6.49 17.24
CA ARG A 14 -17.22 7.15 18.36
C ARG A 14 -15.72 6.86 18.38
N LEU A 15 -15.31 5.61 18.15
CA LEU A 15 -13.89 5.26 18.05
C LEU A 15 -13.20 6.00 16.92
N LEU A 16 -13.80 6.04 15.73
CA LEU A 16 -13.26 6.74 14.56
C LEU A 16 -13.20 8.27 14.73
N SER A 17 -14.04 8.82 15.60
CA SER A 17 -14.06 10.25 15.94
C SER A 17 -12.95 10.65 16.93
N ASN A 18 -12.15 9.69 17.41
CA ASN A 18 -11.05 9.99 18.32
C ASN A 18 -9.98 10.87 17.62
N PRO A 19 -9.63 12.05 18.15
CA PRO A 19 -8.68 12.97 17.53
C PRO A 19 -7.29 12.37 17.26
N SER A 20 -6.86 11.38 18.05
CA SER A 20 -5.59 10.68 17.85
C SER A 20 -5.49 9.95 16.49
N LEU A 21 -6.64 9.65 15.87
CA LEU A 21 -6.72 8.96 14.58
C LEU A 21 -6.70 9.92 13.38
N ASN A 22 -6.82 11.24 13.59
CA ASN A 22 -6.98 12.21 12.50
C ASN A 22 -5.83 12.22 11.48
N TYR A 23 -4.63 11.83 11.91
CA TYR A 23 -3.43 11.80 11.08
C TYR A 23 -3.17 10.46 10.39
N LEU A 24 -4.04 9.47 10.63
CA LEU A 24 -3.93 8.12 10.09
C LEU A 24 -4.78 7.98 8.83
N SER A 25 -4.28 7.19 7.87
CA SER A 25 -5.09 6.76 6.74
C SER A 25 -6.20 5.79 7.17
N PRO A 26 -7.24 5.57 6.36
CA PRO A 26 -8.33 4.65 6.73
C PRO A 26 -7.84 3.27 7.17
N LEU A 27 -6.84 2.70 6.49
CA LEU A 27 -6.31 1.38 6.84
C LEU A 27 -5.46 1.42 8.12
N GLN A 28 -4.71 2.49 8.36
CA GLN A 28 -4.03 2.68 9.65
C GLN A 28 -5.02 2.88 10.81
N LYS A 29 -6.17 3.53 10.57
CA LYS A 29 -7.24 3.66 11.57
C LYS A 29 -7.82 2.29 11.91
N GLU A 30 -8.04 1.46 10.92
CA GLU A 30 -8.51 0.08 11.13
C GLU A 30 -7.53 -0.71 11.98
N ASP A 31 -6.25 -0.76 11.59
CA ASP A 31 -5.21 -1.49 12.32
C ASP A 31 -5.14 -1.01 13.79
N GLN A 32 -5.15 0.31 14.01
CA GLN A 32 -5.11 0.90 15.35
C GLN A 32 -6.35 0.54 16.19
N ILE A 33 -7.54 0.53 15.58
CA ILE A 33 -8.77 0.17 16.28
C ILE A 33 -8.82 -1.33 16.58
N VAL A 34 -8.44 -2.19 15.63
CA VAL A 34 -8.38 -3.64 15.86
C VAL A 34 -7.44 -3.95 17.01
N SER A 35 -6.21 -3.41 16.99
CA SER A 35 -5.27 -3.58 18.11
C SER A 35 -5.81 -3.03 19.42
N PHE A 36 -6.54 -1.90 19.40
CA PHE A 36 -7.19 -1.38 20.60
C PHE A 36 -8.24 -2.36 21.16
N LEU A 37 -9.08 -2.94 20.31
CA LEU A 37 -10.11 -3.90 20.72
C LEU A 37 -9.49 -5.18 21.30
N GLU A 38 -8.41 -5.66 20.71
CA GLU A 38 -7.66 -6.84 21.19
C GLU A 38 -7.03 -6.58 22.57
N LEU A 39 -6.27 -5.48 22.69
CA LEU A 39 -5.52 -5.14 23.91
C LEU A 39 -6.42 -4.79 25.10
N ASN A 40 -7.64 -4.32 24.85
CA ASN A 40 -8.58 -3.90 25.90
C ASN A 40 -9.79 -4.84 26.00
N SER A 41 -9.66 -6.08 25.51
CA SER A 41 -10.78 -7.03 25.41
C SER A 41 -11.47 -7.31 26.74
N GLU A 42 -10.72 -7.47 27.83
CA GLU A 42 -11.29 -7.72 29.17
C GLU A 42 -12.13 -6.55 29.67
N GLN A 43 -11.61 -5.32 29.58
CA GLN A 43 -12.31 -4.12 30.04
C GLN A 43 -13.53 -3.80 29.16
N LEU A 44 -13.39 -3.99 27.85
CA LEU A 44 -14.46 -3.78 26.89
C LEU A 44 -15.57 -4.81 27.07
N TYR A 45 -15.23 -6.08 27.32
CA TYR A 45 -16.23 -7.14 27.49
C TYR A 45 -17.15 -6.89 28.69
N ALA A 46 -16.62 -6.43 29.82
CA ALA A 46 -17.42 -6.09 31.01
C ALA A 46 -18.50 -5.02 30.71
N THR A 47 -18.20 -4.09 29.80
CA THR A 47 -19.12 -3.02 29.41
C THR A 47 -20.07 -3.45 28.28
N LEU A 48 -19.52 -4.12 27.26
CA LEU A 48 -20.23 -4.45 26.02
C LEU A 48 -21.14 -5.67 26.14
N SER A 49 -20.90 -6.59 27.07
CA SER A 49 -21.80 -7.72 27.38
C SER A 49 -23.05 -7.32 28.19
N SER A 50 -23.13 -6.06 28.62
CA SER A 50 -24.26 -5.55 29.40
C SER A 50 -25.58 -5.56 28.60
N PRO A 51 -26.75 -5.59 29.28
CA PRO A 51 -28.05 -5.52 28.61
C PRO A 51 -28.26 -4.29 27.71
N ALA A 52 -27.55 -3.20 28.01
CA ALA A 52 -27.60 -1.97 27.23
C ALA A 52 -26.91 -2.10 25.86
N PHE A 53 -25.93 -3.00 25.71
CA PHE A 53 -25.14 -3.19 24.49
C PHE A 53 -25.46 -4.52 23.83
N PHE A 54 -24.70 -5.59 24.10
CA PHE A 54 -24.83 -6.90 23.46
C PHE A 54 -25.22 -7.96 24.52
N PRO A 55 -26.51 -8.04 24.91
CA PRO A 55 -26.96 -8.94 25.97
C PRO A 55 -26.66 -10.40 25.66
N GLY A 56 -25.95 -11.08 26.57
CA GLY A 56 -25.73 -12.53 26.51
C GLY A 56 -24.77 -13.00 25.41
N LYS A 57 -24.11 -12.09 24.69
CA LYS A 57 -23.15 -12.46 23.65
C LYS A 57 -21.74 -12.68 24.23
N PRO A 58 -21.04 -13.77 23.86
CA PRO A 58 -19.65 -13.96 24.22
C PRO A 58 -18.75 -12.99 23.45
N TRP A 59 -17.56 -12.68 23.99
CA TRP A 59 -16.61 -11.76 23.36
C TRP A 59 -16.30 -12.04 21.88
N PRO A 60 -16.06 -13.29 21.43
CA PRO A 60 -15.81 -13.60 20.01
C PRO A 60 -16.94 -13.18 19.06
N GLU A 61 -18.19 -13.19 19.52
CA GLU A 61 -19.31 -12.69 18.72
C GLU A 61 -19.33 -11.16 18.68
N ILE A 62 -19.13 -10.51 19.84
CA ILE A 62 -19.09 -9.05 19.94
C ILE A 62 -17.99 -8.50 19.03
N ILE A 63 -16.78 -9.04 19.12
CA ILE A 63 -15.65 -8.58 18.31
C ILE A 63 -15.90 -8.79 16.82
N SER A 64 -16.48 -9.93 16.42
CA SER A 64 -16.83 -10.20 15.03
C SER A 64 -17.83 -9.17 14.47
N ILE A 65 -18.84 -8.79 15.26
CA ILE A 65 -19.80 -7.73 14.90
C ILE A 65 -19.09 -6.38 14.74
N LEU A 66 -18.22 -6.02 15.70
CA LEU A 66 -17.49 -4.75 15.69
C LEU A 66 -16.49 -4.66 14.52
N GLU A 67 -15.72 -5.72 14.27
CA GLU A 67 -14.76 -5.80 13.16
C GLU A 67 -15.47 -5.75 11.81
N THR A 68 -16.60 -6.47 11.66
CA THR A 68 -17.42 -6.42 10.44
C THR A 68 -17.90 -5.00 10.19
N ARG A 69 -18.36 -4.31 11.23
CA ARG A 69 -18.83 -2.93 11.10
C ARG A 69 -17.69 -1.96 10.80
N LEU A 70 -16.57 -2.07 11.50
CA LEU A 70 -15.36 -1.28 11.24
C LEU A 70 -14.91 -1.45 9.80
N ARG A 71 -14.78 -2.69 9.32
CA ARG A 71 -14.37 -3.00 7.95
C ARG A 71 -15.32 -2.41 6.92
N SER A 72 -16.63 -2.45 7.15
CA SER A 72 -17.62 -1.82 6.27
C SER A 72 -17.39 -0.31 6.13
N VAL A 73 -17.19 0.40 7.25
CA VAL A 73 -16.94 1.85 7.25
C VAL A 73 -15.62 2.19 6.58
N ILE A 74 -14.53 1.47 6.92
CA ILE A 74 -13.22 1.70 6.31
C ILE A 74 -13.22 1.36 4.82
N ASN A 75 -13.93 0.31 4.40
CA ASN A 75 -14.06 -0.02 2.97
C ASN A 75 -14.67 1.11 2.17
N SER A 76 -15.68 1.81 2.69
CA SER A 76 -16.26 2.98 2.01
C SER A 76 -15.20 4.07 1.80
N MET A 77 -14.41 4.38 2.84
CA MET A 77 -13.37 5.41 2.77
C MET A 77 -12.23 5.02 1.81
N VAL A 78 -11.81 3.76 1.84
CA VAL A 78 -10.76 3.23 0.95
C VAL A 78 -11.26 3.19 -0.49
N ASP A 79 -12.52 2.83 -0.71
CA ASP A 79 -13.13 2.76 -2.04
C ASP A 79 -13.16 4.13 -2.72
N GLU A 80 -13.64 5.16 -2.02
CA GLU A 80 -13.64 6.54 -2.51
C GLU A 80 -12.22 7.02 -2.83
N GLY A 81 -11.27 6.76 -1.95
CA GLY A 81 -9.87 7.11 -2.17
C GLY A 81 -9.25 6.38 -3.35
N LEU A 82 -9.53 5.08 -3.51
CA LEU A 82 -9.05 4.26 -4.62
C LEU A 82 -9.62 4.76 -5.95
N LYS A 83 -10.91 5.06 -6.01
CA LYS A 83 -11.55 5.67 -7.19
C LYS A 83 -10.87 6.98 -7.55
N ARG A 84 -10.65 7.86 -6.56
CA ARG A 84 -9.95 9.12 -6.77
C ARG A 84 -8.55 8.91 -7.35
N PHE A 85 -7.79 7.93 -6.84
CA PHE A 85 -6.47 7.65 -7.37
C PHE A 85 -6.51 7.14 -8.82
N LEU A 86 -7.34 6.12 -9.10
CA LEU A 86 -7.40 5.47 -10.40
C LEU A 86 -8.05 6.32 -11.49
N PHE A 87 -9.09 7.08 -11.17
CA PHE A 87 -9.87 7.80 -12.18
C PHE A 87 -9.52 9.30 -12.27
N GLU A 88 -8.88 9.89 -11.24
CA GLU A 88 -8.60 11.34 -11.25
C GLU A 88 -7.11 11.71 -11.08
N LYS A 89 -6.30 10.91 -10.35
CA LYS A 89 -4.94 11.32 -9.97
C LYS A 89 -3.82 10.63 -10.74
N ILE A 90 -4.07 9.44 -11.27
CA ILE A 90 -3.12 8.72 -12.11
C ILE A 90 -3.50 8.98 -13.56
N ASP A 91 -2.60 9.64 -14.29
CA ASP A 91 -2.71 9.73 -15.73
C ASP A 91 -2.12 8.46 -16.37
N PHE A 92 -2.96 7.73 -17.09
CA PHE A 92 -2.62 6.47 -17.76
C PHE A 92 -2.12 6.67 -19.19
N SER A 93 -1.75 7.90 -19.59
CA SER A 93 -1.12 8.20 -20.90
C SER A 93 0.07 7.30 -21.21
N PHE A 94 0.83 6.86 -20.20
CA PHE A 94 1.97 5.95 -20.34
C PHE A 94 1.59 4.60 -20.97
N LEU A 95 0.32 4.21 -20.97
CA LEU A 95 -0.18 3.01 -21.63
C LEU A 95 -0.12 3.09 -23.15
N SER A 96 -0.11 4.30 -23.72
CA SER A 96 0.03 4.51 -25.18
C SER A 96 1.35 3.94 -25.70
N GLY A 97 2.43 4.06 -24.93
CA GLY A 97 3.74 3.44 -25.23
C GLY A 97 3.72 1.91 -25.26
N TYR A 98 2.64 1.29 -24.79
CA TYR A 98 2.40 -0.15 -24.84
C TYR A 98 1.27 -0.53 -25.83
N GLY A 99 0.95 0.37 -26.77
CA GLY A 99 -0.01 0.11 -27.86
C GLY A 99 -1.47 0.06 -27.40
N LYS A 100 -1.81 0.65 -26.26
CA LYS A 100 -3.20 0.69 -25.76
C LYS A 100 -3.92 1.94 -26.26
N SER A 101 -5.11 1.73 -26.85
CA SER A 101 -5.98 2.83 -27.24
C SER A 101 -6.66 3.46 -26.02
N PRO A 102 -7.18 4.70 -26.12
CA PRO A 102 -7.91 5.36 -25.03
C PRO A 102 -9.08 4.52 -24.48
N GLY A 103 -9.90 3.92 -25.36
CA GLY A 103 -11.02 3.07 -24.93
C GLY A 103 -10.59 1.79 -24.21
N GLN A 104 -9.44 1.22 -24.58
CA GLN A 104 -8.86 0.08 -23.84
C GLN A 104 -8.33 0.50 -22.46
N SER A 105 -7.90 1.75 -22.31
CA SER A 105 -7.38 2.28 -21.05
C SER A 105 -8.50 2.40 -20.01
N GLU A 106 -9.70 2.84 -20.38
CA GLU A 106 -10.83 2.90 -19.45
C GLU A 106 -11.25 1.51 -18.95
N MET A 107 -11.36 0.54 -19.86
CA MET A 107 -11.65 -0.86 -19.50
C MET A 107 -10.57 -1.43 -18.58
N LEU A 108 -9.30 -1.15 -18.87
CA LEU A 108 -8.16 -1.56 -18.05
C LEU A 108 -8.26 -0.97 -16.63
N ILE A 109 -8.57 0.32 -16.49
CA ILE A 109 -8.68 0.97 -15.18
C ILE A 109 -9.82 0.33 -14.36
N LYS A 110 -10.97 0.06 -14.99
CA LYS A 110 -12.09 -0.66 -14.34
C LYS A 110 -11.70 -2.08 -13.92
N SER A 111 -10.98 -2.82 -14.77
CA SER A 111 -10.48 -4.15 -14.43
C SER A 111 -9.47 -4.09 -13.27
N MET A 112 -8.54 -3.14 -13.28
CA MET A 112 -7.59 -2.91 -12.19
C MET A 112 -8.32 -2.60 -10.88
N TYR A 113 -9.29 -1.70 -10.89
CA TYR A 113 -10.09 -1.35 -9.72
C TYR A 113 -10.75 -2.57 -9.09
N THR A 114 -11.51 -3.35 -9.88
CA THR A 114 -12.18 -4.57 -9.41
C THR A 114 -11.19 -5.58 -8.84
N PHE A 115 -10.02 -5.71 -9.46
CA PHE A 115 -8.99 -6.66 -9.04
C PHE A 115 -8.28 -6.22 -7.75
N ILE A 116 -8.06 -4.92 -7.56
CA ILE A 116 -7.55 -4.36 -6.30
C ILE A 116 -8.58 -4.60 -5.18
N LEU A 117 -9.87 -4.36 -5.42
CA LEU A 117 -10.90 -4.67 -4.42
C LEU A 117 -10.91 -6.15 -4.03
N LYS A 118 -10.58 -7.06 -4.96
CA LYS A 118 -10.43 -8.49 -4.65
C LYS A 118 -9.25 -8.75 -3.70
N SER A 119 -8.10 -8.09 -3.87
CA SER A 119 -6.97 -8.26 -2.94
C SER A 119 -7.27 -7.70 -1.55
N LEU A 120 -8.06 -6.63 -1.44
CA LEU A 120 -8.45 -6.05 -0.14
C LEU A 120 -9.37 -6.94 0.71
N LYS A 121 -9.92 -8.01 0.14
CA LYS A 121 -10.69 -9.01 0.88
C LYS A 121 -9.80 -9.92 1.74
N THR A 122 -8.54 -10.09 1.38
CA THR A 122 -7.59 -10.90 2.16
C THR A 122 -6.88 -10.03 3.19
N PHE A 123 -6.56 -10.62 4.36
CA PHE A 123 -5.86 -9.90 5.43
C PHE A 123 -4.51 -9.35 4.96
N ASP A 124 -3.68 -10.19 4.34
CA ASP A 124 -2.36 -9.79 3.86
C ASP A 124 -2.45 -8.77 2.72
N GLY A 125 -3.42 -8.93 1.80
CA GLY A 125 -3.64 -7.98 0.72
C GLY A 125 -4.03 -6.60 1.24
N ARG A 126 -4.88 -6.55 2.27
CA ARG A 126 -5.28 -5.31 2.94
C ARG A 126 -4.11 -4.64 3.67
N LYS A 127 -3.33 -5.42 4.42
CA LYS A 127 -2.16 -4.94 5.15
C LYS A 127 -1.09 -4.38 4.20
N ASP A 128 -0.77 -5.09 3.12
CA ASP A 128 0.21 -4.62 2.14
C ASP A 128 -0.31 -3.39 1.39
N PHE A 129 -1.60 -3.34 1.04
CA PHE A 129 -2.21 -2.17 0.40
C PHE A 129 -2.16 -0.92 1.28
N GLY A 130 -2.18 -1.04 2.61
CA GLY A 130 -2.00 0.10 3.52
C GLY A 130 -0.76 0.94 3.20
N GLY A 131 0.38 0.29 2.95
CA GLY A 131 1.60 0.95 2.52
C GLY A 131 1.46 1.63 1.16
N SER A 132 0.91 0.93 0.18
CA SER A 132 0.71 1.46 -1.18
C SER A 132 -0.21 2.68 -1.20
N TYR A 133 -1.33 2.59 -0.48
CA TYR A 133 -2.30 3.67 -0.35
C TYR A 133 -1.68 4.90 0.32
N ASN A 134 -0.95 4.71 1.41
CA ASN A 134 -0.25 5.79 2.10
C ASN A 134 0.83 6.44 1.25
N ALA A 135 1.56 5.67 0.44
CA ALA A 135 2.58 6.20 -0.44
C ALA A 135 1.99 7.21 -1.45
N LEU A 136 0.76 6.95 -1.91
CA LEU A 136 0.02 7.87 -2.78
C LEU A 136 -0.50 9.10 -2.04
N LEU A 137 -1.05 8.92 -0.82
CA LEU A 137 -1.49 10.03 0.03
C LEU A 137 -0.34 11.01 0.34
N CYS A 138 0.83 10.48 0.70
CA CYS A 138 2.04 11.25 1.00
C CYS A 138 2.77 11.75 -0.25
N LYS A 139 2.25 11.45 -1.46
CA LYS A 139 2.84 11.80 -2.76
C LYS A 139 4.32 11.38 -2.90
N LEU A 140 4.71 10.26 -2.29
CA LEU A 140 6.09 9.79 -2.31
C LEU A 140 6.63 9.60 -3.74
N PRO A 141 5.89 8.95 -4.67
CA PRO A 141 6.38 8.81 -6.04
C PRO A 141 6.69 10.16 -6.69
N SER A 142 5.81 11.16 -6.54
CA SER A 142 6.04 12.47 -7.16
C SER A 142 7.22 13.21 -6.54
N ARG A 143 7.32 13.24 -5.21
CA ARG A 143 8.40 13.95 -4.51
C ARG A 143 9.77 13.36 -4.87
N TYR A 144 9.92 12.05 -4.74
CA TYR A 144 11.19 11.39 -4.99
C TYR A 144 11.54 11.31 -6.47
N ILE A 145 10.58 11.07 -7.37
CA ILE A 145 10.88 11.04 -8.81
C ILE A 145 11.28 12.43 -9.35
N ASN A 146 10.71 13.51 -8.81
CA ASN A 146 11.18 14.86 -9.11
C ASN A 146 12.66 15.04 -8.71
N ALA A 147 13.05 14.62 -7.51
CA ALA A 147 14.45 14.69 -7.06
C ALA A 147 15.38 13.80 -7.91
N VAL A 148 14.94 12.58 -8.24
CA VAL A 148 15.69 11.64 -9.10
C VAL A 148 16.00 12.25 -10.47
N PHE A 149 15.01 12.86 -11.12
CA PHE A 149 15.20 13.49 -12.44
C PHE A 149 15.99 14.80 -12.38
N GLY A 150 15.94 15.50 -11.25
CA GLY A 150 16.81 16.66 -11.00
C GLY A 150 18.28 16.28 -10.83
N ALA A 151 18.55 15.19 -10.09
CA ALA A 151 19.91 14.76 -9.79
C ALA A 151 20.57 13.92 -10.90
N GLN A 152 19.76 13.25 -11.73
CA GLN A 152 20.22 12.39 -12.84
C GLN A 152 21.24 11.31 -12.44
N SER A 153 21.18 10.84 -11.19
CA SER A 153 22.11 9.86 -10.62
C SER A 153 21.64 8.41 -10.78
N TYR A 154 21.83 7.55 -9.77
CA TYR A 154 21.73 6.10 -9.91
C TYR A 154 20.33 5.64 -10.30
N ILE A 155 19.28 6.08 -9.60
CA ILE A 155 17.89 5.71 -9.91
C ILE A 155 17.48 6.20 -11.30
N HIS A 156 17.91 7.41 -11.71
CA HIS A 156 17.61 7.93 -13.05
C HIS A 156 18.27 7.08 -14.15
N PHE A 157 19.52 6.68 -13.96
CA PHE A 157 20.22 5.76 -14.85
C PHE A 157 19.51 4.39 -14.91
N GLU A 158 19.10 3.86 -13.76
CA GLU A 158 18.37 2.59 -13.66
C GLU A 158 17.00 2.64 -14.37
N LEU A 159 16.30 3.78 -14.34
CA LEU A 159 15.03 3.95 -15.06
C LEU A 159 15.24 4.09 -16.58
N THR A 160 16.19 4.93 -17.00
CA THR A 160 16.32 5.35 -18.41
C THR A 160 17.26 4.47 -19.23
N LYS A 161 18.28 3.85 -18.61
CA LYS A 161 19.31 3.06 -19.30
C LYS A 161 19.19 1.56 -19.02
N VAL A 162 18.89 1.18 -17.78
CA VAL A 162 18.74 -0.25 -17.42
C VAL A 162 17.35 -0.76 -17.76
N GLN A 163 16.30 -0.15 -17.21
CA GLN A 163 14.92 -0.49 -17.54
C GLN A 163 14.47 0.09 -18.90
N ARG A 164 15.23 1.06 -19.45
CA ARG A 164 15.01 1.65 -20.79
C ARG A 164 13.62 2.25 -20.97
N LEU A 165 13.10 2.91 -19.93
CA LEU A 165 11.82 3.60 -20.01
C LEU A 165 11.95 4.84 -20.90
N LYS A 166 11.30 4.80 -22.07
CA LYS A 166 11.23 5.91 -23.05
C LYS A 166 9.98 6.75 -22.83
N MET A 167 9.85 7.29 -21.63
CA MET A 167 8.67 8.03 -21.19
C MET A 167 9.09 9.20 -20.32
N SER A 168 8.21 10.19 -20.23
CA SER A 168 8.41 11.38 -19.39
C SER A 168 8.50 11.03 -17.91
N LYS A 169 9.03 11.97 -17.12
CA LYS A 169 9.08 11.88 -15.66
C LYS A 169 7.69 11.69 -15.05
N GLU A 170 6.69 12.38 -15.59
CA GLU A 170 5.29 12.31 -15.19
C GLU A 170 4.70 10.92 -15.47
N GLU A 171 4.96 10.36 -16.65
CA GLU A 171 4.55 9.00 -17.02
C GLU A 171 5.19 7.94 -16.14
N ILE A 172 6.50 8.06 -15.84
CA ILE A 172 7.19 7.14 -14.92
C ILE A 172 6.58 7.24 -13.52
N THR A 173 6.29 8.45 -13.06
CA THR A 173 5.63 8.69 -11.77
C THR A 173 4.28 7.98 -11.73
N ASN A 174 3.47 8.10 -12.78
CA ASN A 174 2.16 7.45 -12.88
C ASN A 174 2.26 5.92 -13.02
N MET A 175 3.25 5.43 -13.75
CA MET A 175 3.54 4.00 -13.83
C MET A 175 3.89 3.42 -12.44
N ILE A 176 4.70 4.11 -11.64
CA ILE A 176 5.01 3.70 -10.26
C ILE A 176 3.77 3.75 -9.37
N ARG A 177 2.91 4.77 -9.50
CA ARG A 177 1.64 4.85 -8.76
C ARG A 177 0.72 3.67 -9.09
N ALA A 178 0.60 3.33 -10.37
CA ALA A 178 -0.19 2.18 -10.80
C ALA A 178 0.44 0.85 -10.30
N THR A 179 1.77 0.77 -10.29
CA THR A 179 2.52 -0.38 -9.75
C THR A 179 2.27 -0.54 -8.24
N LEU A 180 2.27 0.54 -7.47
CA LEU A 180 1.93 0.55 -6.04
C LEU A 180 0.53 -0.01 -5.80
N LEU A 181 -0.48 0.45 -6.55
CA LEU A 181 -1.85 -0.02 -6.40
C LEU A 181 -2.00 -1.52 -6.72
N LEU A 182 -1.25 -2.01 -7.71
CA LEU A 182 -1.28 -3.41 -8.11
C LEU A 182 -0.40 -4.30 -7.23
N ARG A 183 0.57 -3.79 -6.47
CA ARG A 183 1.48 -4.61 -5.67
C ARG A 183 0.77 -5.70 -4.81
N PRO A 184 -0.34 -5.42 -4.10
CA PRO A 184 -0.93 -6.37 -3.15
C PRO A 184 -1.69 -7.53 -3.80
N VAL A 185 -1.83 -7.52 -5.13
CA VAL A 185 -2.50 -8.58 -5.89
C VAL A 185 -1.85 -9.95 -5.70
N VAL A 186 -0.58 -9.98 -5.28
CA VAL A 186 0.12 -11.22 -4.96
C VAL A 186 -0.58 -12.02 -3.86
N HIS A 187 -1.32 -11.35 -2.98
CA HIS A 187 -2.04 -11.97 -1.87
C HIS A 187 -3.40 -12.55 -2.25
N ILE A 188 -3.84 -12.41 -3.52
CA ILE A 188 -5.09 -13.04 -4.00
C ILE A 188 -4.93 -14.56 -4.11
N TYR A 189 -3.74 -15.03 -4.47
CA TYR A 189 -3.45 -16.44 -4.76
C TYR A 189 -2.63 -17.08 -3.64
N SER A 190 -2.56 -16.47 -2.46
CA SER A 190 -1.71 -16.95 -1.39
C SER A 190 -2.47 -17.90 -0.48
N GLU A 191 -2.00 -19.15 -0.45
CA GLU A 191 -2.29 -20.10 0.61
C GLU A 191 -1.06 -20.16 1.52
N SER A 192 -0.85 -19.15 2.35
CA SER A 192 0.08 -19.23 3.51
C SER A 192 1.59 -19.38 3.24
N VAL A 193 2.11 -19.15 2.03
CA VAL A 193 3.54 -19.41 1.68
C VAL A 193 4.47 -18.20 1.94
N HIS A 194 4.10 -17.28 2.81
CA HIS A 194 4.85 -16.04 3.04
C HIS A 194 5.78 -16.14 4.24
N ASP A 195 7.01 -15.65 4.09
CA ASP A 195 7.80 -15.24 5.25
C ASP A 195 7.14 -13.99 5.85
N ARG A 196 6.29 -14.20 6.86
CA ARG A 196 5.49 -13.14 7.50
C ARG A 196 6.36 -12.02 8.07
N SER A 197 7.64 -12.28 8.32
CA SER A 197 8.56 -11.34 8.94
C SER A 197 9.13 -10.32 7.93
N THR A 198 9.39 -10.75 6.68
CA THR A 198 9.94 -9.89 5.62
C THR A 198 8.90 -9.42 4.61
N GLY A 199 7.78 -10.16 4.47
CA GLY A 199 6.77 -9.92 3.44
C GLY A 199 7.26 -10.25 2.02
N LEU A 200 8.40 -10.94 1.88
CA LEU A 200 8.96 -11.33 0.60
C LEU A 200 8.36 -12.65 0.10
N ILE A 201 8.26 -12.78 -1.22
CA ILE A 201 7.82 -14.01 -1.88
C ILE A 201 8.98 -14.73 -2.60
N THR A 202 8.78 -15.99 -2.94
CA THR A 202 9.74 -16.75 -3.76
C THR A 202 9.55 -16.42 -5.25
N LYS A 203 10.61 -16.59 -6.05
CA LYS A 203 10.53 -16.38 -7.51
C LYS A 203 9.53 -17.32 -8.18
N GLN A 204 9.50 -18.59 -7.78
CA GLN A 204 8.53 -19.57 -8.28
C GLN A 204 7.09 -19.13 -8.02
N TYR A 205 6.81 -18.55 -6.84
CA TYR A 205 5.49 -18.01 -6.53
C TYR A 205 5.18 -16.76 -7.36
N SER A 206 6.13 -15.83 -7.51
CA SER A 206 5.98 -14.67 -8.40
C SER A 206 5.59 -15.10 -9.82
N ASP A 207 6.29 -16.08 -10.40
CA ASP A 207 6.03 -16.53 -11.76
C ASP A 207 4.63 -17.17 -11.91
N LYS A 208 4.18 -17.96 -10.93
CA LYS A 208 2.81 -18.49 -10.87
C LYS A 208 1.77 -17.36 -10.80
N VAL A 209 1.99 -16.39 -9.93
CA VAL A 209 1.10 -15.25 -9.75
C VAL A 209 1.02 -14.42 -11.03
N LYS A 210 2.14 -14.13 -11.70
CA LYS A 210 2.13 -13.40 -12.99
C LYS A 210 1.32 -14.15 -14.05
N ALA A 211 1.49 -15.46 -14.16
CA ALA A 211 0.75 -16.28 -15.11
C ALA A 211 -0.77 -16.25 -14.82
N SER A 212 -1.18 -16.32 -13.55
CA SER A 212 -2.59 -16.24 -13.16
C SER A 212 -3.17 -14.84 -13.39
N ILE A 213 -2.46 -13.79 -12.97
CA ILE A 213 -2.92 -12.41 -13.13
C ILE A 213 -3.03 -12.04 -14.61
N LYS A 214 -2.14 -12.53 -15.47
CA LYS A 214 -2.22 -12.22 -16.90
C LYS A 214 -3.52 -12.75 -17.53
N LYS A 215 -4.06 -13.86 -17.00
CA LYS A 215 -5.38 -14.39 -17.41
C LYS A 215 -6.53 -13.51 -16.90
N ASP A 216 -6.44 -13.05 -15.65
CA ASP A 216 -7.48 -12.23 -15.01
C ASP A 216 -7.45 -10.75 -15.48
N LEU A 217 -6.28 -10.24 -15.88
CA LEU A 217 -6.02 -8.86 -16.31
C LEU A 217 -5.30 -8.85 -17.68
N PRO A 218 -5.92 -9.36 -18.76
CA PRO A 218 -5.27 -9.48 -20.05
C PRO A 218 -4.88 -8.13 -20.67
N LEU A 219 -5.66 -7.09 -20.36
CA LEU A 219 -5.44 -5.73 -20.85
C LEU A 219 -4.21 -5.06 -20.23
N VAL A 220 -3.82 -5.43 -19.01
CA VAL A 220 -2.71 -4.78 -18.30
C VAL A 220 -1.37 -5.15 -18.96
N PRO A 221 -0.49 -4.16 -19.25
CA PRO A 221 0.84 -4.43 -19.79
C PRO A 221 1.66 -5.34 -18.87
N GLU A 222 2.37 -6.29 -19.47
CA GLU A 222 3.19 -7.25 -18.72
C GLU A 222 4.28 -6.56 -17.90
N VAL A 223 4.83 -5.44 -18.37
CA VAL A 223 5.83 -4.65 -17.65
C VAL A 223 5.25 -4.11 -16.33
N LEU A 224 3.99 -3.68 -16.33
CA LEU A 224 3.32 -3.17 -15.14
C LEU A 224 3.04 -4.31 -14.15
N LEU A 225 2.50 -5.43 -14.65
CA LEU A 225 2.26 -6.63 -13.83
C LEU A 225 3.55 -7.18 -13.22
N SER A 226 4.61 -7.27 -14.04
CA SER A 226 5.91 -7.74 -13.57
C SER A 226 6.50 -6.82 -12.52
N SER A 227 6.44 -5.50 -12.73
CA SER A 227 6.90 -4.53 -11.73
C SER A 227 6.12 -4.65 -10.41
N ALA A 228 4.80 -4.85 -10.48
CA ALA A 228 3.95 -4.97 -9.30
C ALA A 228 4.24 -6.25 -8.53
N VAL A 229 4.26 -7.41 -9.21
CA VAL A 229 4.50 -8.70 -8.55
C VAL A 229 5.95 -8.81 -8.06
N ASP A 230 6.94 -8.48 -8.90
CA ASP A 230 8.36 -8.60 -8.55
C ASP A 230 8.81 -7.59 -7.50
N SER A 231 8.03 -6.54 -7.22
CA SER A 231 8.31 -5.65 -6.09
C SER A 231 8.28 -6.41 -4.74
N ASN A 232 7.67 -7.60 -4.69
CA ASN A 232 7.64 -8.47 -3.52
C ASN A 232 8.83 -9.45 -3.45
N LEU A 233 9.75 -9.41 -4.42
CA LEU A 233 10.96 -10.23 -4.42
C LEU A 233 12.14 -9.50 -3.77
N SER A 234 13.10 -10.29 -3.29
CA SER A 234 14.39 -9.77 -2.80
C SER A 234 15.30 -9.40 -3.97
N PHE A 235 15.68 -8.13 -4.07
CA PHE A 235 16.69 -7.68 -5.03
C PHE A 235 18.08 -8.26 -4.73
N GLU A 236 18.36 -8.62 -3.48
CA GLU A 236 19.61 -9.32 -3.13
C GLU A 236 19.71 -10.67 -3.84
N LYS A 237 18.59 -11.39 -3.96
CA LYS A 237 18.52 -12.68 -4.65
C LYS A 237 18.27 -12.56 -6.15
N TYR A 238 17.54 -11.53 -6.57
CA TYR A 238 17.07 -11.38 -7.95
C TYR A 238 17.38 -9.98 -8.49
N LYS A 239 18.54 -9.84 -9.13
CA LYS A 239 19.04 -8.54 -9.63
C LYS A 239 18.32 -8.01 -10.88
N PHE A 240 17.36 -8.76 -11.41
CA PHE A 240 16.57 -8.38 -12.60
C PHE A 240 15.22 -7.74 -12.28
N ILE A 241 14.93 -7.45 -11.00
CA ILE A 241 13.69 -6.76 -10.62
C ILE A 241 13.68 -5.35 -11.26
N PRO A 242 12.62 -4.98 -12.00
CA PRO A 242 12.51 -3.66 -12.60
C PRO A 242 12.68 -2.53 -11.58
N THR A 243 13.30 -1.44 -12.00
CA THR A 243 13.53 -0.24 -11.17
C THR A 243 12.22 0.31 -10.59
N THR A 244 11.15 0.34 -11.38
CA THR A 244 9.79 0.67 -10.92
C THR A 244 9.29 -0.25 -9.82
N GLY A 245 9.59 -1.55 -9.89
CA GLY A 245 9.28 -2.54 -8.85
C GLY A 245 10.10 -2.34 -7.57
N ARG A 246 11.40 -2.08 -7.70
CA ARG A 246 12.28 -1.77 -6.56
C ARG A 246 11.82 -0.52 -5.80
N LEU A 247 11.54 0.57 -6.51
CA LEU A 247 11.00 1.80 -5.93
C LEU A 247 9.63 1.57 -5.27
N THR A 248 8.76 0.79 -5.91
CA THR A 248 7.46 0.41 -5.35
C THR A 248 7.60 -0.32 -4.01
N SER A 249 8.56 -1.25 -3.91
CA SER A 249 8.84 -1.98 -2.66
C SER A 249 9.27 -1.04 -1.53
N ILE A 250 10.20 -0.11 -1.83
CA ILE A 250 10.69 0.86 -0.86
C ILE A 250 9.58 1.81 -0.43
N PHE A 251 8.85 2.41 -1.38
CA PHE A 251 7.77 3.36 -1.08
C PHE A 251 6.62 2.72 -0.31
N ASN A 252 6.22 1.48 -0.66
CA ASN A 252 5.20 0.75 0.09
C ASN A 252 5.63 0.58 1.56
N ASN A 253 6.82 0.02 1.80
CA ASN A 253 7.26 -0.28 3.16
C ASN A 253 7.51 1.00 3.98
N MET A 254 8.07 2.04 3.37
CA MET A 254 8.29 3.34 4.00
C MET A 254 6.96 3.99 4.41
N ALA A 255 5.95 3.92 3.56
CA ALA A 255 4.66 4.59 3.82
C ALA A 255 3.76 3.88 4.84
N ARG A 256 4.07 2.64 5.24
CA ARG A 256 3.29 1.92 6.27
C ARG A 256 3.28 2.67 7.61
N THR A 257 4.41 3.26 7.99
CA THR A 257 4.58 3.94 9.29
C THR A 257 4.48 5.46 9.21
N ILE A 258 4.49 6.04 7.99
CA ILE A 258 4.32 7.47 7.80
C ILE A 258 2.87 7.86 8.10
N ARG A 259 2.71 8.97 8.83
CA ARG A 259 1.43 9.60 9.11
C ARG A 259 1.28 10.81 8.18
N PRO A 260 0.42 10.76 7.13
CA PRO A 260 0.40 11.75 6.06
C PRO A 260 0.24 13.22 6.51
N ASN A 261 -0.42 13.44 7.64
CA ASN A 261 -0.81 14.77 8.12
C ASN A 261 -0.08 15.18 9.41
N MET A 262 0.93 14.42 9.85
CA MET A 262 1.62 14.70 11.11
C MET A 262 2.58 15.89 10.95
N LYS A 263 2.48 16.87 11.86
CA LYS A 263 3.43 17.97 11.95
C LYS A 263 4.74 17.47 12.54
N ILE A 264 5.86 17.82 11.92
CA ILE A 264 7.20 17.49 12.41
C ILE A 264 7.63 18.56 13.41
N ASP A 265 8.03 18.13 14.61
CA ASP A 265 8.56 19.04 15.64
C ASP A 265 9.94 19.56 15.26
N ARG A 266 10.24 20.81 15.65
CA ARG A 266 11.54 21.42 15.39
C ARG A 266 12.65 20.61 16.07
N GLY A 267 13.67 20.21 15.29
CA GLY A 267 14.81 19.43 15.78
C GLY A 267 14.62 17.91 15.75
N ALA A 268 13.40 17.42 15.50
CA ALA A 268 13.16 15.98 15.28
C ALA A 268 13.63 15.58 13.87
N SER A 269 14.20 14.37 13.76
CA SER A 269 14.39 13.77 12.43
C SER A 269 13.04 13.44 11.83
N SER A 270 12.85 13.80 10.58
CA SER A 270 11.65 13.49 9.83
C SER A 270 11.44 11.96 9.70
N PRO A 271 10.17 11.51 9.57
CA PRO A 271 9.85 10.09 9.49
C PRO A 271 10.56 9.38 8.33
N GLU A 272 10.67 10.02 7.16
CA GLU A 272 11.27 9.42 5.96
C GLU A 272 12.78 9.26 6.12
N LYS A 273 13.48 10.32 6.56
CA LYS A 273 14.91 10.27 6.91
C LYS A 273 15.21 9.16 7.92
N SER A 274 14.41 9.09 9.00
CA SER A 274 14.57 8.06 10.04
C SER A 274 14.38 6.66 9.46
N TRP A 275 13.31 6.47 8.69
CA TRP A 275 13.01 5.19 8.05
C TRP A 275 14.12 4.75 7.08
N LEU A 276 14.59 5.65 6.21
CA LEU A 276 15.65 5.37 5.24
C LEU A 276 16.97 5.05 5.94
N SER A 277 17.31 5.75 7.03
CA SER A 277 18.48 5.44 7.85
C SER A 277 18.44 4.01 8.41
N VAL A 278 17.29 3.58 8.94
CA VAL A 278 17.09 2.20 9.43
C VAL A 278 17.08 1.21 8.26
N GLY A 279 16.44 1.57 7.14
CA GLY A 279 16.33 0.70 5.97
C GLY A 279 17.67 0.39 5.32
N ARG A 280 18.59 1.37 5.28
CA ARG A 280 19.98 1.17 4.81
C ARG A 280 20.75 0.16 5.64
N ARG A 281 20.48 0.06 6.95
CA ARG A 281 21.13 -0.95 7.82
C ARG A 281 20.55 -2.35 7.63
N ASN A 282 19.26 -2.42 7.27
CA ASN A 282 18.50 -3.68 7.15
C ASN A 282 18.23 -4.10 5.71
N TYR A 283 18.87 -3.48 4.72
CA TYR A 283 18.55 -3.66 3.30
C TYR A 283 18.62 -5.12 2.84
N LYS A 284 19.57 -5.90 3.38
CA LYS A 284 19.70 -7.33 3.03
C LYS A 284 18.51 -8.15 3.49
N TYR A 285 18.00 -7.87 4.69
CA TYR A 285 16.87 -8.58 5.28
C TYR A 285 15.59 -8.34 4.47
N TYR A 286 15.33 -7.09 4.09
CA TYR A 286 14.17 -6.73 3.27
C TYR A 286 14.42 -6.88 1.75
N GLY A 287 15.62 -7.26 1.34
CA GLY A 287 15.99 -7.43 -0.06
C GLY A 287 15.92 -6.15 -0.89
N TRP A 288 16.24 -5.00 -0.30
CA TRP A 288 16.26 -3.72 -1.01
C TRP A 288 17.58 -3.44 -1.71
N ASP A 289 17.55 -2.54 -2.68
CA ASP A 289 18.75 -2.02 -3.33
C ASP A 289 19.41 -0.94 -2.47
N ILE A 290 20.59 -1.22 -1.92
CA ILE A 290 21.31 -0.28 -1.05
C ILE A 290 21.65 1.03 -1.76
N LYS A 291 21.97 1.00 -3.07
CA LYS A 291 22.30 2.22 -3.82
C LYS A 291 21.08 3.11 -4.00
N MET A 292 19.90 2.52 -4.19
CA MET A 292 18.65 3.30 -4.20
C MET A 292 18.37 3.89 -2.82
N LEU A 293 18.54 3.12 -1.74
CA LEU A 293 18.31 3.62 -0.39
C LEU A 293 19.27 4.75 -0.01
N ASP A 294 20.54 4.66 -0.41
CA ASP A 294 21.53 5.73 -0.21
C ASP A 294 21.11 7.02 -0.92
N GLU A 295 20.67 6.91 -2.19
CA GLU A 295 20.23 8.06 -2.98
C GLU A 295 18.93 8.67 -2.44
N LEU A 296 17.93 7.86 -2.09
CA LEU A 296 16.69 8.32 -1.47
C LEU A 296 16.96 8.97 -0.11
N TYR A 297 17.86 8.40 0.70
CA TYR A 297 18.27 8.97 1.98
C TYR A 297 18.91 10.35 1.79
N ARG A 298 19.79 10.51 0.80
CA ARG A 298 20.37 11.81 0.44
C ARG A 298 19.28 12.83 0.10
N PHE A 299 18.29 12.47 -0.74
CA PHE A 299 17.19 13.37 -1.05
C PHE A 299 16.36 13.73 0.19
N SER A 300 16.14 12.78 1.09
CA SER A 300 15.41 13.07 2.33
C SER A 300 16.14 14.07 3.23
N LEU A 301 17.48 13.97 3.29
CA LEU A 301 18.33 14.88 4.04
C LEU A 301 18.33 16.30 3.45
N GLU A 302 18.56 16.40 2.13
CA GLU A 302 18.70 17.68 1.44
C GLU A 302 17.40 18.49 1.44
N ASN A 303 16.25 17.82 1.43
CA ASN A 303 14.94 18.46 1.36
C ASN A 303 14.19 18.52 2.71
N GLY A 304 14.78 18.02 3.80
CA GLY A 304 14.15 17.98 5.12
C GLY A 304 12.88 17.12 5.18
N TRP A 305 12.86 16.01 4.42
CA TRP A 305 11.72 15.11 4.25
C TRP A 305 11.72 13.93 5.20
#